data_AF-A0A3D4X7Z1-F1
#
_entry.id   AF-A0A3D4X7Z1-F1
#
_cell.length_a   1.000
_cell.length_b   1.000
_cell.length_c   1.000
_cell.angle_alpha   90.00
_cell.angle_beta   90.00
_cell.angle_gamma   90.00
#
_symmetry.space_group_name_H-M   'P 1'
#
loop_
_entity.id
_entity.type
_entity.pdbx_description
1 polymer ?
#
loop_
_entity_poly.entity_id
_entity_poly.type
_entity_poly.pdbx_seq_one_letter_code
_entity_poly.pdbx_strand_id
1 'polypeptide(L)'
;MPGALLPFFIYWGVLVAVCVVFLTCPVLFIVILPLLLIIVPLWLIAAYLVGDAVQRRGRLEGAARRMALSLLCSFLVIAVYPVGFWLYDAVQWNAFEIGSLVRSFSDRPLWIIFALHVLMFWAGEEIGHTATKE
;
A
#
# COMPACT_ATOMS: atom_id res chain seq x y z
N MET A 1 5.50 20.76 -3.86
CA MET A 1 5.04 19.37 -4.12
C MET A 1 4.79 18.47 -2.89
N PRO A 2 5.26 18.74 -1.64
CA PRO A 2 5.04 17.76 -0.55
C PRO A 2 3.58 17.66 -0.06
N GLY A 3 2.75 18.69 -0.26
CA GLY A 3 1.33 18.67 0.14
C GLY A 3 0.42 17.80 -0.73
N ALA A 4 0.86 17.40 -1.93
CA ALA A 4 0.06 16.59 -2.85
C ALA A 4 -0.01 15.11 -2.44
N LEU A 5 1.07 14.58 -1.85
CA LEU A 5 1.17 13.20 -1.38
C LEU A 5 0.73 13.02 0.08
N LEU A 6 0.33 14.10 0.75
CA LEU A 6 -0.18 14.05 2.12
C LEU A 6 -1.26 12.96 2.34
N PRO A 7 -2.32 12.83 1.51
CA PRO A 7 -3.31 11.76 1.69
C PRO A 7 -2.68 10.37 1.59
N PHE A 8 -1.71 10.17 0.70
CA PHE A 8 -0.99 8.91 0.58
C PHE A 8 -0.14 8.62 1.81
N PHE A 9 0.60 9.60 2.35
CA PHE A 9 1.41 9.41 3.55
C PHE A 9 0.58 9.11 4.79
N ILE A 10 -0.61 9.69 4.94
CA ILE A 10 -1.54 9.36 6.03
C ILE A 10 -2.00 7.91 5.89
N TYR A 11 -2.46 7.52 4.70
CA TYR A 11 -2.85 6.14 4.41
C TYR A 11 -1.71 5.14 4.66
N TRP A 12 -0.52 5.44 4.18
CA TRP A 12 0.68 4.61 4.37
C TRP A 12 1.07 4.51 5.85
N GLY A 13 1.03 5.62 6.60
CA GLY A 13 1.32 5.63 8.03
C GLY A 13 0.34 4.77 8.84
N VAL A 14 -0.96 4.83 8.52
CA VAL A 14 -1.97 3.95 9.13
C VAL A 14 -1.66 2.48 8.81
N LEU A 15 -1.31 2.16 7.56
CA LEU A 15 -0.95 0.81 7.15
C LEU A 15 0.26 0.28 7.91
N VAL A 16 1.31 1.10 8.09
CA VAL A 16 2.48 0.75 8.89
C VAL A 16 2.10 0.50 10.36
N ALA A 17 1.31 1.38 10.96
CA ALA A 17 0.85 1.21 12.34
C ALA A 17 0.05 -0.09 12.52
N VAL A 18 -0.86 -0.39 11.59
CA VAL A 18 -1.61 -1.64 11.55
C VAL A 18 -0.66 -2.84 11.43
N CYS A 19 0.32 -2.79 10.52
CA CYS A 19 1.33 -3.83 10.35
C CYS A 19 2.10 -4.11 11.66
N VAL A 20 2.54 -3.07 12.37
CA VAL A 20 3.25 -3.19 13.66
C VAL A 20 2.37 -3.87 14.71
N VAL A 21 1.10 -3.49 14.82
CA VAL A 21 0.14 -4.12 15.76
C VAL A 21 -0.05 -5.60 15.42
N PHE A 22 -0.18 -5.94 14.13
CA PHE A 22 -0.31 -7.33 13.68
C PHE A 22 0.92 -8.18 14.03
N LEU A 23 2.12 -7.66 13.81
CA LEU A 23 3.37 -8.38 14.11
C LEU A 23 3.55 -8.59 15.61
N THR A 24 3.10 -7.64 16.44
CA THR A 24 3.23 -7.72 17.90
C THR A 24 2.16 -8.62 18.54
N CYS A 25 0.97 -8.71 17.94
CA CYS A 25 -0.17 -9.45 18.48
C CYS A 25 -0.66 -10.53 17.49
N PRO A 26 -0.10 -11.75 17.52
CA PRO A 26 -0.44 -12.80 16.56
C PRO A 26 -1.88 -13.31 16.69
N VAL A 27 -2.53 -13.13 17.85
CA VAL A 27 -3.93 -13.50 18.08
C VAL A 27 -4.89 -12.72 17.17
N LEU A 28 -4.52 -11.50 16.74
CA LEU A 28 -5.33 -10.72 15.79
C LEU A 28 -5.54 -11.46 14.47
N PHE A 29 -4.61 -12.33 14.06
CA PHE A 29 -4.71 -13.05 12.79
C PHE A 29 -5.95 -13.95 12.74
N ILE A 30 -6.28 -14.61 13.85
CA ILE A 30 -7.45 -15.49 13.96
C ILE A 30 -8.75 -14.67 13.85
N VAL A 31 -8.77 -13.49 14.46
CA VAL A 31 -9.93 -12.59 14.46
C VAL A 31 -10.15 -11.97 13.07
N ILE A 32 -9.08 -11.68 12.34
CA ILE A 32 -9.13 -10.98 11.05
C ILE A 32 -9.39 -11.92 9.89
N LEU A 33 -9.01 -13.20 9.99
CA LEU A 33 -9.27 -14.20 8.95
C LEU A 33 -10.71 -14.19 8.41
N PRO A 34 -11.78 -14.24 9.25
CA PRO A 34 -13.15 -14.15 8.75
C PRO A 34 -13.53 -12.76 8.21
N LEU A 35 -12.84 -11.71 8.67
CA LEU A 35 -13.08 -10.33 8.26
C LEU A 35 -12.37 -9.97 6.95
N LEU A 36 -11.44 -10.80 6.44
CA LEU A 36 -10.68 -10.52 5.21
C LEU A 36 -11.58 -10.26 4.01
N LEU A 37 -12.72 -10.96 3.90
CA LEU A 37 -13.70 -10.74 2.82
C LEU A 37 -14.28 -9.32 2.80
N ILE A 38 -14.27 -8.63 3.95
CA ILE A 38 -14.75 -7.25 4.09
C ILE A 38 -13.57 -6.28 4.04
N ILE A 39 -12.45 -6.62 4.68
CA ILE A 39 -11.28 -5.75 4.78
C ILE A 39 -10.63 -5.53 3.40
N VAL A 40 -10.48 -6.58 2.59
CA VAL A 40 -9.84 -6.48 1.26
C VAL A 40 -10.58 -5.50 0.33
N PRO A 41 -11.90 -5.60 0.11
CA PRO A 41 -12.60 -4.64 -0.73
C PRO A 41 -12.59 -3.22 -0.15
N LEU A 42 -12.74 -3.06 1.18
CA LEU A 42 -12.63 -1.74 1.82
C LEU A 42 -11.24 -1.12 1.60
N TRP A 43 -10.19 -1.92 1.68
CA TRP A 43 -8.82 -1.49 1.41
C TRP A 43 -8.61 -1.09 -0.05
N LEU A 44 -9.15 -1.84 -1.01
CA LEU A 44 -9.12 -1.46 -2.43
C LEU A 44 -9.89 -0.16 -2.71
N ILE A 45 -11.03 0.05 -2.05
CA ILE A 45 -11.78 1.32 -2.12
C ILE A 45 -10.95 2.45 -1.52
N ALA A 46 -10.27 2.23 -0.39
CA ALA A 46 -9.37 3.23 0.19
C ALA A 46 -8.22 3.59 -0.76
N ALA A 47 -7.58 2.60 -1.40
CA ALA A 47 -6.53 2.83 -2.39
C ALA A 47 -7.02 3.70 -3.56
N TYR A 48 -8.24 3.42 -4.04
CA TYR A 48 -8.91 4.23 -5.06
C TYR A 48 -9.14 5.68 -4.61
N LEU A 49 -9.72 5.89 -3.43
CA LEU A 49 -9.99 7.22 -2.88
C LEU A 49 -8.70 8.02 -2.65
N VAL A 50 -7.64 7.35 -2.21
CA VAL A 50 -6.33 7.98 -2.04
C VAL A 50 -5.75 8.39 -3.39
N GLY A 51 -5.86 7.56 -4.43
CA GLY A 51 -5.45 7.90 -5.80
C GLY A 51 -6.17 9.16 -6.33
N ASP A 52 -7.50 9.21 -6.17
CA ASP A 52 -8.30 10.40 -6.53
C ASP A 52 -7.85 11.65 -5.75
N ALA A 53 -7.67 11.54 -4.43
CA ALA A 53 -7.24 12.65 -3.59
C ALA A 53 -5.83 13.14 -3.92
N VAL A 54 -4.91 12.23 -4.24
CA VAL A 54 -3.54 12.57 -4.68
C VAL A 54 -3.59 13.32 -6.01
N GLN A 55 -4.38 12.85 -6.99
CA GLN A 55 -4.48 13.52 -8.28
C GLN A 55 -5.11 14.92 -8.15
N ARG A 56 -6.21 15.07 -7.40
CA ARG A 56 -6.87 16.38 -7.22
C ARG A 56 -5.95 17.43 -6.61
N ARG A 57 -5.05 17.02 -5.72
CA ARG A 57 -4.07 17.91 -5.07
C ARG A 57 -2.80 18.11 -5.90
N GLY A 58 -2.37 17.07 -6.62
CA GLY A 58 -1.13 17.06 -7.40
C GLY A 58 -1.26 17.64 -8.80
N ARG A 59 -2.47 17.61 -9.39
CA ARG A 59 -2.78 18.02 -10.76
C ARG A 59 -1.74 17.52 -11.77
N LEU A 60 -1.41 16.23 -11.69
CA LEU A 60 -0.38 15.67 -12.56
C LEU A 60 -0.89 15.60 -14.01
N GLU A 61 -0.27 16.40 -14.87
CA GLU A 61 -0.50 16.35 -16.31
C GLU A 61 0.38 15.26 -16.93
N GLY A 62 -0.26 14.19 -17.42
CA GLY A 62 0.37 13.11 -18.18
C GLY A 62 0.09 11.72 -17.63
N ALA A 63 -0.49 10.85 -18.46
CA ALA A 63 -0.83 9.48 -18.10
C ALA A 63 0.38 8.67 -17.60
N ALA A 64 1.55 8.86 -18.22
CA ALA A 64 2.79 8.19 -17.83
C ALA A 64 3.26 8.59 -16.41
N ARG A 65 3.10 9.87 -16.02
CA ARG A 65 3.50 10.34 -14.67
C ARG A 65 2.57 9.79 -13.60
N ARG A 66 1.26 9.75 -13.85
CA ARG A 66 0.30 9.13 -12.93
C ARG A 66 0.54 7.63 -12.81
N MET A 67 0.76 6.93 -13.93
CA MET A 67 1.10 5.51 -13.90
C MET A 67 2.38 5.23 -13.10
N ALA A 68 3.44 6.03 -13.30
CA ALA A 68 4.67 5.93 -12.51
C ALA A 68 4.42 6.19 -11.01
N LEU A 69 3.55 7.15 -10.68
CA LEU A 69 3.19 7.45 -9.30
C LEU A 69 2.42 6.30 -8.65
N SER A 70 1.40 5.76 -9.33
CA SER A 70 0.64 4.60 -8.87
C SER A 70 1.53 3.38 -8.61
N LEU A 71 2.52 3.13 -9.48
CA LEU A 71 3.50 2.06 -9.32
C LEU A 71 4.36 2.28 -8.08
N LEU A 72 4.89 3.50 -7.90
CA LEU A 72 5.74 3.84 -6.76
C LEU A 72 4.97 3.77 -5.43
N CYS A 73 3.76 4.34 -5.38
CA CYS A 73 2.88 4.30 -4.21
C CYS A 73 2.48 2.87 -3.86
N SER A 74 2.12 2.07 -4.86
CA SER A 74 1.76 0.66 -4.63
C SER A 74 2.96 -0.15 -4.17
N PHE A 75 4.16 0.12 -4.69
CA PHE A 75 5.37 -0.56 -4.27
C PHE A 75 5.69 -0.26 -2.81
N LEU A 76 5.56 1.00 -2.39
CA LEU A 76 5.72 1.41 -0.98
C LEU A 76 4.71 0.72 -0.07
N VAL A 77 3.47 0.51 -0.52
CA VAL A 77 2.41 -0.17 0.22
C VAL A 77 2.71 -1.66 0.38
N ILE A 78 3.05 -2.37 -0.69
CA ILE A 78 3.35 -3.81 -0.60
C ILE A 78 4.66 -4.08 0.15
N ALA A 79 5.61 -3.14 0.14
CA ALA A 79 6.87 -3.27 0.85
C ALA A 79 6.70 -3.18 2.37
N VAL A 80 5.61 -2.62 2.90
CA VAL A 80 5.37 -2.49 4.34
C VAL A 80 5.44 -3.85 5.04
N TYR A 81 4.84 -4.88 4.46
CA TYR A 81 4.78 -6.19 5.09
C TYR A 81 6.12 -6.94 5.08
N PRO A 82 6.80 -7.14 3.92
CA PRO A 82 8.14 -7.74 3.88
C PRO A 82 9.17 -7.02 4.74
N VAL A 83 9.18 -5.68 4.69
CA VAL A 83 10.12 -4.87 5.50
C VAL A 83 9.76 -4.96 6.98
N GLY A 84 8.48 -4.89 7.33
CA GLY A 84 8.03 -5.02 8.72
C GLY A 84 8.36 -6.39 9.30
N PHE A 85 8.13 -7.46 8.55
CA PHE A 85 8.47 -8.82 8.96
C PHE A 85 9.99 -9.01 9.12
N TRP A 86 10.79 -8.51 8.16
CA TRP A 86 12.25 -8.55 8.25
C TRP A 86 12.77 -7.77 9.47
N LEU A 87 12.21 -6.60 9.77
CA LEU A 87 12.54 -5.84 10.97
C LEU A 87 12.15 -6.58 12.26
N TYR A 88 10.96 -7.19 12.28
CA TYR A 88 10.49 -7.98 13.41
C TYR A 88 11.44 -9.17 13.69
N ASP A 89 11.85 -9.88 12.64
CA ASP A 89 12.78 -11.01 12.73
C ASP A 89 14.17 -10.54 13.24
N ALA A 90 14.68 -9.43 12.70
CA ALA A 90 15.93 -8.83 13.15
C ALA A 90 15.90 -8.42 14.63
N VAL A 91 14.78 -7.86 15.12
CA VAL A 91 14.63 -7.45 16.53
C VAL A 91 14.45 -8.65 17.46
N GLN A 92 13.63 -9.62 17.06
CA GLN A 92 13.25 -10.73 17.94
C GLN A 92 14.32 -11.84 17.99
N TRP A 93 14.98 -12.10 16.86
CA TRP A 93 15.94 -13.21 16.72
C TRP A 93 17.39 -12.76 16.52
N ASN A 94 17.65 -11.45 16.46
CA ASN A 94 18.98 -10.86 16.20
C ASN A 94 19.65 -11.41 14.92
N ALA A 95 18.84 -11.84 13.95
CA ALA A 95 19.29 -12.42 12.70
C ALA A 95 19.02 -11.45 11.55
N PHE A 96 20.07 -10.81 11.04
CA PHE A 96 19.99 -9.89 9.91
C PHE A 96 20.14 -10.65 8.58
N GLU A 97 19.14 -11.46 8.23
CA GLU A 97 19.17 -12.21 6.97
C GLU A 97 18.45 -11.46 5.85
N ILE A 98 19.21 -10.87 4.92
CA ILE A 98 18.64 -10.25 3.71
C ILE A 98 17.90 -11.30 2.85
N GLY A 99 18.27 -12.58 2.97
CA GLY A 99 17.62 -13.68 2.28
C GLY A 99 16.13 -13.85 2.60
N SER A 100 15.70 -13.53 3.83
CA SER A 100 14.28 -13.62 4.22
C SER A 100 13.44 -12.51 3.57
N LEU A 101 14.02 -11.31 3.42
CA LEU A 101 13.41 -10.19 2.71
C LEU A 101 13.22 -10.53 1.22
N VAL A 102 14.26 -11.02 0.55
CA VAL A 102 14.20 -11.37 -0.88
C VAL A 102 13.20 -12.50 -1.14
N ARG A 103 13.10 -13.47 -0.22
CA ARG A 103 12.13 -14.55 -0.31
C ARG A 103 10.69 -14.03 -0.22
N SER A 104 10.43 -13.07 0.67
CA SER A 104 9.11 -12.42 0.80
C SER A 104 8.70 -11.68 -0.48
N PHE A 105 9.64 -11.06 -1.19
CA PHE A 105 9.37 -10.44 -2.51
C PHE A 105 9.19 -11.46 -3.65
N SER A 106 9.50 -12.73 -3.43
CA SER A 106 9.28 -13.80 -4.42
C SER A 106 7.87 -14.40 -4.33
N ASP A 107 7.07 -14.00 -3.34
CA ASP A 107 5.74 -14.56 -3.11
C ASP A 107 4.72 -14.08 -4.14
N ARG A 108 4.09 -15.04 -4.83
CA ARG A 108 3.06 -14.75 -5.85
C ARG A 108 1.86 -13.94 -5.31
N PRO A 109 1.32 -14.21 -4.10
CA PRO A 109 0.23 -13.41 -3.55
C PRO A 109 0.58 -11.93 -3.42
N LEU A 110 1.83 -11.60 -3.09
CA LEU A 110 2.28 -10.21 -2.95
C LEU A 110 2.19 -9.46 -4.28
N TRP A 111 2.57 -10.10 -5.38
CA TRP A 111 2.47 -9.51 -6.72
C TRP A 111 1.02 -9.38 -7.22
N ILE A 112 0.14 -10.30 -6.83
CA ILE A 112 -1.30 -10.17 -7.11
C ILE A 112 -1.88 -8.96 -6.38
N ILE A 113 -1.57 -8.80 -5.09
CA ILE A 113 -2.00 -7.65 -4.29
C ILE A 113 -1.41 -6.35 -4.85
N PHE A 114 -0.14 -6.37 -5.27
CA PHE A 114 0.50 -5.24 -5.95
C PHE A 114 -0.26 -4.81 -7.19
N ALA A 115 -0.55 -5.75 -8.10
CA ALA A 115 -1.28 -5.46 -9.33
C ALA A 115 -2.68 -4.88 -9.03
N LEU A 116 -3.41 -5.48 -8.08
CA LEU A 116 -4.72 -4.96 -7.66
C LEU A 116 -4.64 -3.54 -7.10
N HIS A 117 -3.65 -3.27 -6.25
CA HIS A 117 -3.48 -1.94 -5.67
C HIS A 117 -3.10 -0.90 -6.72
N VAL A 118 -2.19 -1.23 -7.64
CA VAL A 118 -1.82 -0.36 -8.77
C VAL A 118 -3.06 -0.01 -9.59
N LEU A 119 -3.86 -1.02 -9.96
CA LEU A 119 -5.06 -0.81 -10.76
C LEU A 119 -6.07 0.11 -10.07
N MET A 120 -6.36 -0.13 -8.78
CA MET A 120 -7.33 0.68 -8.04
C MET A 120 -6.83 2.10 -7.79
N PHE A 121 -5.56 2.25 -7.44
CA PHE A 121 -4.95 3.57 -7.21
C PHE A 121 -4.92 4.39 -8.51
N TRP A 122 -4.48 3.78 -9.62
CA TRP A 122 -4.43 4.43 -10.92
C TRP A 122 -5.83 4.78 -11.45
N ALA A 123 -6.83 3.92 -11.23
CA ALA A 123 -8.22 4.23 -11.54
C ALA A 123 -8.73 5.46 -10.78
N GLY A 124 -8.35 5.58 -9.49
CA GLY A 124 -8.62 6.77 -8.69
C GLY A 124 -7.99 8.02 -9.29
N GLU A 125 -6.72 7.94 -9.70
CA GLU A 125 -6.03 9.06 -10.34
C GLU A 125 -6.66 9.47 -11.69
N GLU A 126 -7.13 8.53 -12.52
CA GLU A 126 -7.83 8.86 -13.77
C GLU A 126 -9.14 9.62 -13.52
N ILE A 127 -9.92 9.19 -12.53
CA ILE A 127 -11.18 9.86 -12.19
C ILE A 127 -10.92 11.25 -11.58
N GLY A 128 -9.93 11.38 -10.70
CA GLY A 128 -9.54 12.69 -10.17
C GLY A 128 -9.05 13.65 -11.26
N HIS A 129 -8.40 13.14 -12.30
CA HIS A 129 -7.90 13.93 -13.43
C HIS A 129 -9.02 14.42 -14.35
N THR A 130 -9.98 13.55 -14.65
CA THR A 130 -11.15 13.93 -15.47
C THR A 130 -12.00 14.98 -14.75
N ALA A 131 -12.24 14.80 -13.44
CA ALA A 131 -12.99 15.75 -12.62
C ALA A 131 -12.27 17.11 -12.38
N THR A 132 -10.96 17.21 -12.64
CA THR A 132 -10.23 18.49 -12.57
C THR A 132 -10.14 19.22 -13.91
N LYS A 133 -10.57 18.58 -15.00
CA LYS A 133 -10.65 19.17 -16.35
C LYS A 133 -12.03 19.76 -16.68
N GLU A 134 -13.07 19.34 -15.97
CA GLU A 134 -14.38 20.01 -15.95
C GLU A 134 -14.31 21.30 -15.12
#